data_AF-A0A8T5DSC0-F1
#
_entry.id   AF-A0A8T5DSC0-F1
#
_cell.length_a   1.000
_cell.length_b   1.000
_cell.length_c   1.000
_cell.angle_alpha   90.00
_cell.angle_beta   90.00
_cell.angle_gamma   90.00
#
_symmetry.space_group_name_H-M   'P 1'
#
loop_
_entity.id
_entity.type
_entity.pdbx_description
1 polymer ?
#
loop_
_entity_poly.entity_id
_entity_poly.type
_entity_poly.pdbx_seq_one_letter_code
_entity_poly.pdbx_strand_id
1 'polypeptide(L)' 'NQRIELPLSIAEEIAEVLEVPVQLVEVHPTHDRLEVGIIHLNSHR' A
#
# COMPACT_ATOMS: atom_id res chain seq x y z
N ASN A 1 -1.28 7.00 15.13
CA ASN A 1 -0.29 7.09 14.03
C ASN A 1 0.56 5.82 14.05
N GLN A 2 -0.03 4.67 13.72
CA GLN A 2 0.60 3.35 13.82
C GLN A 2 0.51 2.64 12.46
N ARG A 3 1.18 3.20 11.45
CA ARG A 3 1.36 2.54 10.16
C ARG A 3 2.66 1.77 10.17
N ILE A 4 2.65 0.58 9.58
CA ILE A 4 3.84 -0.26 9.39
C ILE A 4 4.11 -0.27 7.89
N GLU A 5 5.32 0.12 7.51
CA GLU A 5 5.81 0.06 6.13
C GLU A 5 6.64 -1.21 5.95
N LEU A 6 6.40 -1.93 4.86
CA LEU A 6 7.06 -3.18 4.56
C LEU A 6 7.19 -3.35 3.03
N PRO A 7 8.11 -4.21 2.55
CA PRO A 7 8.25 -4.49 1.13
C PRO A 7 6.95 -5.02 0.51
N LEU A 8 6.67 -4.61 -0.74
CA LEU A 8 5.46 -5.03 -1.46
C LEU A 8 5.29 -6.55 -1.49
N SER A 9 6.36 -7.29 -1.79
CA SER A 9 6.32 -8.75 -1.86
C SER A 9 5.85 -9.38 -0.54
N ILE A 10 6.24 -8.82 0.60
CA ILE A 10 5.80 -9.30 1.92
C ILE A 10 4.35 -8.88 2.17
N ALA A 11 3.97 -7.66 1.76
CA ALA A 11 2.62 -7.13 1.94
C ALA A 11 1.60 -7.97 1.18
N GLU A 12 1.90 -8.35 -0.06
CA GLU A 12 1.07 -9.22 -0.89
C GLU A 12 0.89 -10.61 -0.26
N GLU A 13 1.96 -11.19 0.29
CA GLU A 13 1.91 -12.52 0.93
C GLU A 13 1.03 -12.54 2.18
N ILE A 14 1.05 -11.46 2.99
CA ILE A 14 0.30 -11.42 4.26
C ILE A 14 -1.09 -10.76 4.14
N ALA A 15 -1.39 -10.08 3.03
CA ALA A 15 -2.63 -9.30 2.88
C ALA A 15 -3.92 -10.13 3.06
N GLU A 16 -3.89 -11.40 2.62
CA GLU A 16 -5.04 -12.31 2.67
C GLU A 16 -5.41 -12.75 4.10
N VAL A 17 -4.44 -12.77 5.02
CA VAL A 17 -4.62 -13.27 6.40
C VAL A 17 -4.78 -12.15 7.43
N LEU A 18 -4.58 -10.89 7.02
CA LEU A 18 -4.69 -9.73 7.89
C LEU A 18 -6.12 -9.18 7.90
N GLU A 19 -6.70 -9.06 9.09
CA GLU A 19 -8.01 -8.43 9.35
C GLU A 19 -7.94 -6.89 9.44
N VAL A 20 -6.91 -6.29 8.85
CA VAL A 20 -6.68 -4.84 8.82
C VAL A 20 -6.44 -4.36 7.39
N PRO A 21 -6.69 -3.08 7.07
CA PRO A 21 -6.45 -2.56 5.73
C PRO A 21 -4.98 -2.68 5.33
N VAL A 22 -4.72 -3.27 4.18
CA VAL A 22 -3.38 -3.33 3.57
C VAL A 22 -3.43 -2.57 2.25
N GLN A 23 -2.54 -1.58 2.10
CA GLN A 23 -2.54 -0.66 0.97
C GLN A 23 -1.13 -0.50 0.42
N LEU A 24 -1.01 -0.51 -0.90
CA LEU A 24 0.16 -0.07 -1.63
C LEU A 24 -0.05 1.40 -2.02
N VAL A 25 0.96 2.22 -1.73
CA VAL A 25 1.02 3.61 -2.19
C VAL A 25 2.03 3.68 -3.34
N GLU A 26 1.52 3.91 -4.55
CA GLU A 26 2.36 4.10 -5.74
C GLU A 26 2.63 5.58 -5.93
N VAL A 27 3.91 5.93 -6.12
CA VAL A 27 4.33 7.32 -6.29
C VAL A 27 5.12 7.43 -7.59
N HIS A 28 4.63 8.27 -8.50
CA HIS A 28 5.26 8.57 -9.78
C HIS A 28 5.71 10.04 -9.80
N PRO A 29 6.96 10.33 -9.40
CA PRO A 29 7.48 11.70 -9.43
C PRO A 29 7.71 12.14 -10.87
N THR A 30 7.21 13.31 -11.21
CA THR A 30 7.57 14.04 -12.44
C THR A 30 8.29 15.33 -12.05
N HIS A 31 8.88 16.03 -13.03
CA HIS A 31 9.58 17.29 -12.76
C HIS A 31 8.64 18.37 -12.17
N ASP A 32 7.40 18.43 -12.65
CA ASP A 32 6.45 19.50 -12.31
C ASP A 32 5.36 19.07 -11.31
N ARG A 33 5.18 17.76 -11.11
CA ARG A 33 4.07 17.20 -10.30
C ARG A 33 4.43 15.85 -9.67
N LEU A 34 3.83 15.55 -8.53
CA LEU A 34 3.83 14.24 -7.92
C LEU A 34 2.49 13.56 -8.20
N GLU A 35 2.50 12.37 -8.79
CA GLU A 35 1.30 11.54 -8.91
C GLU A 35 1.33 10.44 -7.84
N VAL A 36 0.23 10.28 -7.12
CA VAL A 36 0.09 9.30 -6.04
C VAL A 36 -1.16 8.46 -6.27
N GLY A 37 -0.99 7.14 -6.26
CA GLY A 37 -2.07 6.15 -6.36
C GLY A 37 -2.13 5.29 -5.08
N ILE A 38 -3.33 4.81 -4.74
CA ILE A 38 -3.53 3.84 -3.65
C ILE A 38 -4.19 2.60 -4.22
N ILE A 39 -3.58 1.45 -3.98
CA ILE A 39 -4.10 0.12 -4.33
C ILE A 39 -4.38 -0.63 -3.03
N HIS A 40 -5.59 -1.18 -2.89
CA HIS A 40 -5.93 -2.01 -1.73
C HIS A 40 -5.53 -3.46 -2.02
N LEU A 41 -4.71 -4.04 -1.15
CA LEU A 41 -4.22 -5.41 -1.29
C LEU A 41 -5.18 -6.43 -0.65
N ASN A 42 -6.14 -5.99 0.17
CA ASN A 42 -7.19 -6.84 0.72
C ASN A 42 -8.56 -6.13 0.75
N SER A 43 -9.59 -6.86 1.19
CA SER A 43 -10.97 -6.37 1.23
C SER A 43 -11.29 -5.49 2.45
N HIS A 44 -10.33 -5.32 3.37
CA HIS A 44 -10.48 -4.48 4.55
C HIS A 44 -10.22 -3.01 4.19
N ARG A 45 -11.13 -2.10 4.56
CA ARG A 45 -11.07 -0.67 4.25
C ARG A 45 -11.00 0.17 5.52
#